data_AF-A0A5J4Q793-F1
#
_entry.id   AF-A0A5J4Q793-F1
#
_cell.length_a   1.000
_cell.length_b   1.000
_cell.length_c   1.000
_cell.angle_alpha   90.00
_cell.angle_beta   90.00
_cell.angle_gamma   90.00
#
_symmetry.space_group_name_H-M   'P 1'
#
loop_
_entity.id
_entity.type
_entity.pdbx_description
1 polymer ?
#
loop_
_entity_poly.entity_id
_entity_poly.type
_entity_poly.pdbx_seq_one_letter_code
_entity_poly.pdbx_strand_id
1 'polypeptide(L)'
;IAIVNKQNVVVRDELKTLDKETTVRWTMLTAAEAKITGKNSIELSKDGKKLKLEVVEPAKVTMKTWTTTSPNDYDAPNPGTVLVGFELTAPANADITLSVNLIPQTKRSR
;
A
#
# COMPACT_ATOMS: atom_id res chain seq x y z
N ILE A 1 -12.31 3.40 6.13
CA ILE A 1 -11.39 4.51 5.73
C ILE A 1 -11.76 5.76 6.52
N ALA A 2 -10.78 6.54 6.99
CA ALA A 2 -11.00 7.80 7.67
C ALA A 2 -9.96 8.87 7.28
N ILE A 3 -10.35 10.14 7.32
CA ILE A 3 -9.43 11.28 7.28
C ILE A 3 -9.23 11.76 8.71
N VAL A 4 -8.01 11.66 9.23
CA VAL A 4 -7.70 11.99 10.64
C VAL A 4 -7.17 13.41 10.72
N ASN A 5 -7.83 14.25 11.50
CA ASN A 5 -7.44 15.64 11.78
C ASN A 5 -7.16 16.50 10.54
N LYS A 6 -7.73 16.14 9.38
CA LYS A 6 -7.43 16.73 8.06
C LYS A 6 -5.94 16.66 7.66
N GLN A 7 -5.19 15.74 8.23
CA GLN A 7 -3.74 15.63 8.04
C GLN A 7 -3.33 14.38 7.30
N ASN A 8 -3.95 13.23 7.56
CA ASN A 8 -3.63 11.97 6.90
C ASN A 8 -4.88 11.13 6.65
N VAL A 9 -4.77 10.15 5.76
CA VAL A 9 -5.79 9.12 5.56
C VAL A 9 -5.35 7.85 6.28
N VAL A 10 -6.29 7.17 6.92
CA VAL A 10 -6.11 5.83 7.48
C VAL A 10 -7.04 4.87 6.75
N VAL A 11 -6.45 3.81 6.21
CA VAL A 11 -7.16 2.65 5.69
C VAL A 11 -7.00 1.53 6.71
N ARG A 12 -8.12 1.04 7.22
CA ARG A 12 -8.17 -0.11 8.13
C ARG A 12 -9.06 -1.16 7.49
N ASP A 13 -8.49 -2.34 7.27
CA ASP A 13 -9.17 -3.52 6.75
C ASP A 13 -9.07 -4.64 7.80
N GLU A 14 -10.13 -5.41 7.99
CA GLU A 14 -10.19 -6.54 8.93
C GLU A 14 -10.49 -7.80 8.15
N LEU A 15 -9.66 -8.82 8.38
CA LEU A 15 -9.68 -10.08 7.64
C LEU A 15 -9.74 -11.23 8.63
N LYS A 16 -10.42 -12.31 8.22
CA LYS A 16 -10.38 -13.59 8.91
C LYS A 16 -9.93 -14.67 7.94
N THR A 17 -8.89 -15.40 8.28
CA THR A 17 -8.45 -16.56 7.49
C THR A 17 -9.22 -17.81 7.89
N LEU A 18 -9.31 -18.75 6.94
CA LEU A 18 -9.87 -20.08 7.16
C LEU A 18 -8.79 -21.03 7.67
N ASP A 19 -8.96 -22.33 7.46
CA ASP A 19 -8.14 -23.41 8.00
C ASP A 19 -6.73 -23.54 7.38
N LYS A 20 -6.32 -22.62 6.51
CA LYS A 20 -5.03 -22.64 5.83
C LYS A 20 -4.32 -21.31 5.93
N GLU A 21 -3.00 -21.37 6.09
CA GLU A 21 -2.13 -20.24 5.90
C GLU A 21 -2.30 -19.69 4.48
N THR A 22 -2.37 -18.37 4.34
CA THR A 22 -2.60 -17.74 3.05
C THR A 22 -1.77 -16.48 2.91
N THR A 23 -1.34 -16.17 1.68
CA THR A 23 -0.69 -14.90 1.39
C THR A 23 -1.76 -13.84 1.18
N VAL A 24 -1.76 -12.82 2.02
CA VAL A 24 -2.60 -11.64 1.84
C VAL A 24 -1.78 -10.57 1.14
N ARG A 25 -2.37 -9.99 0.10
CA ARG A 25 -1.81 -8.87 -0.63
C ARG A 25 -2.73 -7.66 -0.52
N TRP A 26 -2.19 -6.56 -0.02
CA TRP A 26 -2.87 -5.28 -0.03
C TRP A 26 -2.21 -4.40 -1.10
N THR A 27 -3.02 -3.81 -1.98
CA THR A 27 -2.52 -2.99 -3.09
C THR A 27 -3.34 -1.74 -3.32
N MET A 28 -2.66 -0.67 -3.72
CA MET A 28 -3.24 0.58 -4.19
C MET A 28 -2.63 0.95 -5.56
N LEU A 29 -3.48 1.36 -6.50
CA LEU A 29 -3.05 1.88 -7.79
C LEU A 29 -2.64 3.35 -7.67
N THR A 30 -1.54 3.74 -8.32
CA THR A 30 -1.14 5.15 -8.38
C THR A 30 -0.42 5.49 -9.69
N ALA A 31 -0.51 6.75 -10.09
CA ALA A 31 0.28 7.33 -11.16
C ALA A 31 1.53 8.09 -10.64
N ALA A 32 1.81 7.98 -9.34
CA ALA A 32 3.00 8.57 -8.73
C ALA A 32 4.22 7.66 -8.94
N GLU A 33 5.41 8.26 -8.98
CA GLU A 33 6.65 7.51 -8.84
C GLU A 33 6.70 6.90 -7.44
N ALA A 34 6.98 5.59 -7.36
CA ALA A 34 7.00 4.85 -6.10
C ALA A 34 8.40 4.40 -5.74
N LYS A 35 8.82 4.66 -4.50
CA LYS A 35 10.09 4.19 -3.94
C LYS A 35 9.86 3.53 -2.59
N ILE A 36 10.23 2.26 -2.46
CA ILE A 36 10.27 1.59 -1.15
C ILE A 36 11.36 2.26 -0.30
N THR A 37 10.99 2.79 0.85
CA THR A 37 11.87 3.60 1.72
C THR A 37 12.17 2.94 3.06
N GLY A 38 11.54 1.80 3.36
CA GLY A 38 11.74 1.09 4.61
C GLY A 38 11.04 -0.27 4.60
N LYS A 39 11.12 -0.98 5.73
CA LYS A 39 10.53 -2.32 5.90
C LYS A 39 8.99 -2.31 5.82
N ASN A 40 8.37 -1.16 6.06
CA ASN A 40 6.93 -0.98 6.12
C ASN A 40 6.47 0.31 5.38
N SER A 41 7.28 0.90 4.51
CA SER A 41 6.94 2.18 3.90
C SER A 41 7.34 2.34 2.43
N ILE A 42 6.52 3.09 1.70
CA ILE A 42 6.75 3.56 0.33
C ILE A 42 6.58 5.09 0.30
N GLU A 43 7.51 5.79 -0.33
CA GLU A 43 7.32 7.19 -0.73
C GLU A 43 6.72 7.23 -2.14
N LEU A 44 5.67 8.03 -2.30
CA LEU A 44 5.02 8.31 -3.57
C LEU A 44 5.26 9.79 -3.93
N SER A 45 5.78 10.05 -5.12
CA SER A 45 6.09 11.40 -5.62
C SER A 45 5.33 11.70 -6.90
N LYS A 46 4.65 12.85 -6.96
CA LYS A 46 3.95 13.33 -8.17
C LYS A 46 3.82 14.85 -8.16
N ASP A 47 4.14 15.50 -9.27
CA ASP A 47 3.97 16.96 -9.46
C ASP A 47 4.57 17.81 -8.33
N GLY A 48 5.77 17.43 -7.87
CA GLY A 48 6.48 18.10 -6.77
C GLY A 48 5.90 17.87 -5.37
N LYS A 49 4.83 17.07 -5.25
CA LYS A 49 4.21 16.64 -3.98
C LYS A 49 4.68 15.23 -3.61
N LYS A 50 4.64 14.94 -2.30
CA LYS A 50 5.03 13.64 -1.74
C LYS A 50 3.99 13.11 -0.76
N LEU A 51 3.83 11.79 -0.74
CA LEU A 51 2.98 11.05 0.19
C LEU A 51 3.77 9.85 0.71
N LYS A 52 3.82 9.65 2.03
CA LYS A 52 4.32 8.41 2.62
C LYS A 52 3.15 7.45 2.81
N LEU A 53 3.23 6.28 2.20
CA LEU A 53 2.43 5.12 2.56
C LEU A 53 3.19 4.34 3.63
N GLU A 54 2.57 4.10 4.77
CA GLU A 54 3.16 3.40 5.91
C GLU A 54 2.20 2.35 6.46
N VAL A 55 2.69 1.12 6.61
CA VAL A 55 1.96 0.05 7.28
C VAL A 55 2.20 0.16 8.77
N VAL A 56 1.14 0.41 9.53
CA VAL A 56 1.13 0.48 10.99
C VAL A 56 0.93 -0.92 11.57
N GLU A 57 0.00 -1.68 11.00
CA GLU A 57 -0.32 -3.04 11.41
C GLU A 57 -0.58 -3.92 10.17
N PRO A 58 -0.05 -5.15 10.13
CA PRO A 58 0.91 -5.73 11.06
C PRO A 58 2.32 -5.14 10.86
N ALA A 59 3.16 -5.23 11.90
CA ALA A 59 4.52 -4.66 11.86
C ALA A 59 5.46 -5.36 10.85
N LYS A 60 5.19 -6.63 10.53
CA LYS A 60 6.01 -7.44 9.62
C LYS A 60 5.27 -7.68 8.31
N VAL A 61 5.69 -6.96 7.28
CA VAL A 61 5.19 -7.08 5.91
C VAL A 61 6.35 -7.06 4.93
N THR A 62 6.09 -7.46 3.68
CA THR A 62 7.04 -7.31 2.57
C THR A 62 6.50 -6.25 1.62
N MET A 63 7.09 -5.06 1.64
CA MET A 63 6.73 -3.98 0.73
C MET A 63 7.08 -4.35 -0.72
N LYS A 64 6.17 -4.06 -1.65
CA LYS A 64 6.32 -4.41 -3.06
C LYS A 64 5.67 -3.36 -3.97
N THR A 65 6.14 -3.35 -5.21
CA THR A 65 5.49 -2.70 -6.35
C THR A 65 5.24 -3.73 -7.44
N TRP A 66 4.19 -3.55 -8.22
CA TRP A 66 3.85 -4.45 -9.32
C TRP A 66 3.44 -3.68 -10.56
N THR A 67 3.74 -4.26 -11.72
CA THR A 67 3.32 -3.72 -13.01
C THR A 67 1.80 -3.77 -13.14
N THR A 68 1.25 -2.78 -13.84
CA THR A 68 -0.15 -2.71 -14.27
C THR A 68 -0.32 -3.14 -15.73
N THR A 69 0.76 -3.56 -16.37
CA THR A 69 0.72 -4.21 -17.68
C THR A 69 0.26 -5.65 -17.51
N SER A 70 -0.91 -5.95 -18.07
CA SER A 70 -1.41 -7.33 -18.15
C SER A 70 -0.54 -8.15 -19.10
N PRO A 71 -0.32 -9.46 -18.83
CA PRO A 71 0.26 -10.37 -19.79
C PRO A 71 -0.73 -10.79 -20.89
N ASN A 72 -2.02 -10.53 -20.73
CA ASN A 72 -3.05 -10.87 -21.71
C ASN A 72 -3.15 -9.80 -22.80
N ASP A 73 -3.33 -10.22 -24.05
CA ASP A 73 -3.41 -9.34 -25.22
C ASP A 73 -4.77 -8.63 -25.38
N TYR A 74 -5.82 -9.15 -24.75
CA TYR A 74 -7.15 -8.55 -24.73
C TYR A 74 -7.33 -7.45 -23.66
N ASP A 75 -6.37 -7.31 -22.74
CA ASP A 75 -6.41 -6.27 -21.71
C ASP A 75 -5.73 -4.99 -22.21
N ALA A 76 -6.43 -3.85 -22.10
CA ALA A 76 -5.82 -2.55 -22.40
C ALA A 76 -4.75 -2.20 -21.35
N PRO A 77 -3.58 -1.66 -21.76
CA PRO A 77 -2.55 -1.25 -20.80
C PRO A 77 -3.00 -0.04 -19.98
N ASN A 78 -2.52 0.05 -18.74
CA ASN A 78 -2.69 1.22 -17.86
C ASN A 78 -1.38 2.03 -17.76
N PRO A 79 -0.96 2.72 -18.84
CA PRO A 79 0.34 3.38 -18.88
C PRO A 79 0.48 4.45 -17.79
N GLY A 80 1.71 4.65 -17.32
CA GLY A 80 2.02 5.65 -16.30
C GLY A 80 1.47 5.33 -14.91
N THR A 81 1.07 4.08 -14.66
CA THR A 81 0.60 3.62 -13.34
C THR A 81 1.44 2.48 -12.79
N VAL A 82 1.39 2.31 -11.48
CA VAL A 82 2.03 1.22 -10.74
C VAL A 82 1.12 0.81 -9.58
N LEU A 83 1.10 -0.49 -9.26
CA LEU A 83 0.49 -0.98 -8.02
C LEU A 83 1.54 -0.92 -6.91
N VAL A 84 1.19 -0.34 -5.78
CA VAL A 84 2.04 -0.27 -4.58
C VAL A 84 1.35 -0.93 -3.41
N GLY A 85 2.12 -1.51 -2.50
CA GLY A 85 1.55 -2.09 -1.29
C GLY A 85 2.49 -3.10 -0.65
N PHE A 86 1.91 -4.17 -0.13
CA PHE A 86 2.66 -5.18 0.59
C PHE A 86 1.99 -6.54 0.56
N GLU A 87 2.77 -7.55 0.90
CA GLU A 87 2.30 -8.90 1.19
C GLU A 87 2.63 -9.27 2.63
N LEU A 88 1.77 -10.11 3.22
CA LEU A 88 2.06 -10.83 4.45
C LEU A 88 1.59 -12.28 4.33
N THR A 89 2.21 -13.14 5.13
CA THR A 89 1.71 -14.49 5.37
C THR A 89 0.74 -14.43 6.54
N ALA A 90 -0.52 -14.69 6.25
CA ALA A 90 -1.60 -14.73 7.22
C ALA A 90 -1.76 -16.18 7.73
N PRO A 91 -1.60 -16.45 9.04
CA PRO A 91 -1.78 -17.80 9.60
C PRO A 91 -3.20 -18.32 9.38
N ALA A 92 -3.39 -19.64 9.46
CA ALA A 92 -4.72 -20.25 9.50
C ALA A 92 -5.50 -19.81 10.75
N ASN A 93 -6.83 -19.69 10.62
CA ASN A 93 -7.78 -19.38 11.68
C ASN A 93 -7.44 -18.11 12.48
N ALA A 94 -6.92 -17.08 11.80
CA ALA A 94 -6.46 -15.85 12.39
C ALA A 94 -7.39 -14.68 12.02
N ASP A 95 -7.63 -13.80 12.99
CA ASP A 95 -8.17 -12.46 12.76
C ASP A 95 -7.00 -11.49 12.57
N ILE A 96 -7.03 -10.72 11.49
CA ILE A 96 -5.92 -9.85 11.07
C ILE A 96 -6.48 -8.46 10.81
N THR A 97 -5.85 -7.46 11.43
CA THR A 97 -6.06 -6.05 11.09
C THR A 97 -4.92 -5.58 10.20
N LEU A 98 -5.27 -4.98 9.07
CA LEU A 98 -4.36 -4.23 8.22
C LEU A 98 -4.64 -2.75 8.45
N SER A 99 -3.66 -1.99 8.91
CA SER A 99 -3.77 -0.54 9.11
C SER A 99 -2.67 0.17 8.33
N VAL A 100 -3.07 1.00 7.37
CA VAL A 100 -2.19 1.75 6.48
C VAL A 100 -2.45 3.24 6.63
N ASN A 101 -1.39 4.01 6.88
CA ASN A 101 -1.41 5.45 6.89
C ASN A 101 -0.92 6.01 5.55
N LEU A 102 -1.66 6.96 5.01
CA LEU A 102 -1.24 7.79 3.87
C LEU A 102 -1.01 9.21 4.38
N ILE A 103 0.25 9.60 4.46
CA ILE A 103 0.72 10.81 5.15
C ILE A 103 1.29 11.78 4.11
N PRO A 104 0.58 12.88 3.78
CA PRO A 104 1.11 13.95 2.95
C PRO A 104 2.38 14.53 3.57
N GLN A 105 3.43 14.66 2.76
CA GLN A 105 4.67 15.30 3.18
C GLN A 105 4.68 16.73 2.68
N THR A 106 4.40 17.68 3.57
CA THR A 106 4.66 19.10 3.30
C THR A 106 6.17 19.32 3.19
N LYS A 107 6.64 19.95 2.11
CA LYS A 107 7.98 20.55 2.10
C LYS A 107 8.02 21.56 3.24
N ARG A 108 8.79 21.31 4.31
CA ARG A 108 9.18 22.40 5.21
C ARG A 108 10.09 23.30 4.39
N SER A 109 9.63 24.50 4.03
CA SER A 109 10.52 25.56 3.58
C SER A 109 11.52 25.81 4.70
N ARG A 110 12.81 25.65 4.38
CA ARG A 110 13.88 26.28 5.17
C ARG A 110 13.89 27.76 4.89
#